data_AF-A0A926DZ81-F1
#
_entry.id   AF-A0A926DZ81-F1
#
_cell.length_a   1.000
_cell.length_b   1.000
_cell.length_c   1.000
_cell.angle_alpha   90.00
_cell.angle_beta   90.00
_cell.angle_gamma   90.00
#
_symmetry.space_group_name_H-M   'P 1'
#
loop_
_entity.id
_entity.type
_entity.pdbx_description
1 polymer ?
#
loop_
_entity_poly.entity_id
_entity_poly.type
_entity_poly.pdbx_seq_one_letter_code
_entity_poly.pdbx_strand_id
1 'polypeptide(L)'
;MKKWIFSLFAAAVLAGAAVTAQAAPGDAPVWLWVSPAVMTYDEEAEAMSLEGPLGQIDLAANTTYYVPLTLSDGSVKEADITDHFKILSDIGEGKGYISSEITAVAKRIKSGGRQGKALFLQFSTDDRFQMEEVDYELGITIYEKKPDRYAVMGAEDRIWEATLSGTVGYGTDSAGFYTTLVDERPVVTFDEDLKEYELSFDDKAVFLVGGPQNRDLFLRLDDGVPAALEEKYPEADMTAVLFAGNNKTFRKSGILTIPAEMIEGKDGRRTAPYLYSYEDGKLGEVKGVSYDDVAEEFVIKTNILGNYIISDTELATGVVQQPVQTPLDDDWIPEGVEPNPNTGDVVWPAGLVALLPCAAVLLPHKK
;
A
#
# COMPACT_ATOMS: atom_id res chain seq x y z
N MET A 1 10.09 -29.43 2.36
CA MET A 1 9.80 -30.52 3.32
C MET A 1 9.23 -29.91 4.59
N LYS A 2 8.03 -30.37 4.99
CA LYS A 2 7.34 -30.19 6.29
C LYS A 2 7.06 -28.75 6.77
N LYS A 3 5.90 -28.23 6.35
CA LYS A 3 5.10 -27.26 7.11
C LYS A 3 4.68 -27.93 8.43
N TRP A 4 5.01 -27.31 9.56
CA TRP A 4 4.47 -27.69 10.86
C TRP A 4 3.22 -26.87 11.12
N ILE A 5 2.08 -27.55 11.07
CA ILE A 5 0.80 -27.08 11.60
C ILE A 5 0.89 -27.17 13.11
N PHE A 6 0.76 -26.05 13.82
CA PHE A 6 0.38 -26.07 15.23
C PHE A 6 -0.97 -25.40 15.38
N SER A 7 -1.99 -26.25 15.54
CA SER A 7 -3.31 -25.90 16.02
C SER A 7 -3.28 -25.68 17.54
N LEU A 8 -4.05 -24.69 18.00
CA LEU A 8 -4.72 -24.61 19.30
C LEU A 8 -3.88 -24.82 20.57
N PHE A 9 -3.75 -23.77 21.38
CA PHE A 9 -4.01 -23.87 22.82
C PHE A 9 -4.66 -22.58 23.34
N ALA A 10 -5.99 -22.63 23.45
CA ALA A 10 -6.74 -21.82 24.40
C ALA A 10 -7.07 -22.73 25.59
N ALA A 11 -6.41 -22.53 26.74
CA ALA A 11 -6.88 -22.82 28.10
C ALA A 11 -5.75 -22.68 29.15
N ALA A 12 -5.91 -21.68 30.02
CA ALA A 12 -5.56 -21.59 31.45
C ALA A 12 -4.21 -22.14 31.99
N VAL A 13 -3.50 -21.33 32.79
CA VAL A 13 -3.51 -21.38 34.28
C VAL A 13 -2.61 -20.26 34.83
N LEU A 14 -3.22 -19.39 35.64
CA LEU A 14 -2.59 -18.37 36.50
C LEU A 14 -1.97 -19.04 37.74
N ALA A 15 -0.72 -18.72 38.05
CA ALA A 15 -0.17 -18.82 39.39
C ALA A 15 0.91 -17.72 39.58
N GLY A 16 0.58 -16.67 40.34
CA GLY A 16 1.52 -15.61 40.71
C GLY A 16 0.92 -14.74 41.82
N ALA A 17 1.65 -14.58 42.90
CA ALA A 17 1.17 -14.22 44.24
C ALA A 17 0.61 -12.79 44.40
N ALA A 18 -0.36 -12.66 45.31
CA ALA A 18 -1.06 -11.43 45.64
C ALA A 18 -0.22 -10.47 46.52
N VAL A 19 -0.13 -9.21 46.11
CA VAL A 19 0.10 -8.07 47.02
C VAL A 19 -1.28 -7.55 47.45
N THR A 20 -1.52 -7.50 48.76
CA THR A 20 -2.81 -7.15 49.33
C THR A 20 -2.94 -5.64 49.54
N ALA A 21 -3.67 -4.98 48.64
CA ALA A 21 -4.28 -3.67 48.92
C ALA A 21 -5.74 -3.91 49.39
N GLN A 22 -6.05 -3.40 50.58
CA GLN A 22 -7.29 -3.70 51.30
C GLN A 22 -8.44 -2.81 50.80
N ALA A 23 -9.36 -3.37 50.01
CA ALA A 23 -10.61 -2.73 49.59
C ALA A 23 -11.78 -3.14 50.52
N ALA A 24 -12.73 -2.22 50.71
CA ALA A 24 -13.92 -2.38 51.55
C ALA A 24 -14.82 -3.56 51.11
N PRO A 25 -15.62 -4.16 52.02
CA PRO A 25 -16.36 -5.39 51.74
C PRO A 25 -17.59 -5.11 50.87
N GLY A 26 -17.66 -5.74 49.69
CA GLY A 26 -18.86 -5.73 48.85
C GLY A 26 -18.72 -6.55 47.57
N ASP A 27 -17.82 -6.14 46.66
CA ASP A 27 -17.61 -6.81 45.38
C ASP A 27 -16.11 -7.04 45.15
N ALA A 28 -15.74 -8.21 44.65
CA ALA A 28 -14.37 -8.46 44.23
C ALA A 28 -13.98 -7.45 43.13
N PRO A 29 -12.72 -6.96 43.12
CA PRO A 29 -12.28 -6.04 42.07
C PRO A 29 -12.42 -6.70 40.69
N VAL A 30 -12.82 -5.90 39.70
CA VAL A 30 -12.81 -6.27 38.29
C VAL A 30 -11.38 -6.05 37.79
N TRP A 31 -10.70 -7.15 37.47
CA TRP A 31 -9.33 -7.12 36.99
C TRP A 31 -9.30 -6.92 35.47
N LEU A 32 -8.55 -5.93 35.02
CA LEU A 32 -8.11 -5.80 33.64
C LEU A 32 -6.83 -6.61 33.44
N TRP A 33 -6.90 -7.60 32.56
CA TRP A 33 -5.75 -8.33 32.07
C TRP A 33 -5.38 -7.83 30.68
N VAL A 34 -4.11 -7.47 30.50
CA VAL A 34 -3.51 -7.19 29.20
C VAL A 34 -2.81 -8.45 28.73
N SER A 35 -3.20 -8.95 27.57
CA SER A 35 -2.59 -10.15 26.99
C SER A 35 -1.17 -9.84 26.51
N PRO A 36 -0.21 -10.76 26.68
CA PRO A 36 1.15 -10.59 26.17
C PRO A 36 1.25 -10.92 24.67
N ALA A 37 0.19 -10.70 23.90
CA ALA A 37 0.10 -11.05 22.48
C ALA A 37 -0.25 -9.82 21.65
N VAL A 38 0.38 -9.70 20.49
CA VAL A 38 0.08 -8.71 19.46
C VAL A 38 -0.57 -9.43 18.28
N MET A 39 -1.65 -8.86 17.77
CA MET A 39 -2.48 -9.48 16.74
C MET A 39 -2.81 -8.51 15.61
N THR A 40 -3.12 -9.02 14.44
CA THR A 40 -3.81 -8.29 13.35
C THR A 40 -5.27 -8.73 13.27
N TYR A 41 -6.11 -7.93 12.60
CA TYR A 41 -7.54 -8.21 12.44
C TYR A 41 -7.94 -8.21 10.97
N ASP A 42 -8.52 -9.31 10.52
CA ASP A 42 -9.19 -9.44 9.23
C ASP A 42 -10.67 -9.06 9.41
N GLU A 43 -11.08 -7.95 8.79
CA GLU A 43 -12.44 -7.43 8.91
C GLU A 43 -13.47 -8.28 8.15
N GLU A 44 -13.09 -8.87 7.02
CA GLU A 44 -13.99 -9.71 6.21
C GLU A 44 -14.26 -11.06 6.89
N ALA A 45 -13.19 -11.71 7.35
CA ALA A 45 -13.28 -12.94 8.11
C ALA A 45 -13.80 -12.71 9.54
N GLU A 46 -13.74 -11.47 10.03
CA GLU A 46 -13.90 -11.09 11.44
C GLU A 46 -12.99 -11.96 12.34
N ALA A 47 -11.71 -12.09 11.98
CA ALA A 47 -10.77 -13.01 12.64
C ALA A 47 -9.50 -12.30 13.12
N MET A 48 -8.93 -12.78 14.23
CA MET A 48 -7.65 -12.30 14.75
C MET A 48 -6.53 -13.26 14.34
N SER A 49 -5.41 -12.71 13.88
CA SER A 49 -4.19 -13.45 13.57
C SER A 49 -3.10 -13.07 14.57
N LEU A 50 -2.40 -14.06 15.11
CA LEU A 50 -1.32 -13.84 16.08
C LEU A 50 -0.03 -13.46 15.32
N GLU A 51 0.52 -12.29 15.62
CA GLU A 51 1.77 -11.82 15.02
C GLU A 51 2.98 -12.14 15.91
N GLY A 52 2.83 -11.99 17.23
CA GLY A 52 3.94 -12.23 18.14
C GLY A 52 3.62 -11.88 19.59
N PRO A 53 4.62 -12.02 20.48
CA PRO A 53 4.49 -11.61 21.86
C PRO A 53 4.59 -10.09 22.03
N LEU A 54 3.98 -9.56 23.08
CA LEU A 54 4.24 -8.21 23.56
C LEU A 54 5.66 -8.18 24.16
N GLY A 55 6.52 -7.33 23.61
CA GLY A 55 7.94 -7.25 23.99
C GLY A 55 8.83 -7.00 22.77
N GLN A 56 9.12 -8.05 22.02
CA GLN A 56 9.94 -7.96 20.80
C GLN A 56 9.16 -8.51 19.60
N ILE A 57 8.87 -7.65 18.62
CA ILE A 57 8.14 -8.00 17.41
C ILE A 57 8.49 -7.06 16.26
N ASP A 58 8.67 -7.61 15.06
CA ASP A 58 8.83 -6.81 13.85
C ASP A 58 7.44 -6.48 13.28
N LEU A 59 7.21 -5.19 13.00
CA LEU A 59 5.94 -4.69 12.52
C LEU A 59 6.03 -4.44 11.01
N ALA A 60 5.07 -5.00 10.27
CA ALA A 60 4.77 -4.52 8.93
C ALA A 60 4.32 -3.05 8.95
N ALA A 61 4.75 -2.28 7.96
CA ALA A 61 4.27 -0.93 7.68
C ALA A 61 2.78 -0.94 7.27
N ASN A 62 2.12 0.22 7.38
CA ASN A 62 0.70 0.41 7.06
C ASN A 62 -0.26 -0.66 7.64
N THR A 63 0.01 -1.12 8.87
CA THR A 63 -0.71 -2.25 9.47
C THR A 63 -1.26 -1.84 10.83
N THR A 64 -2.49 -2.27 11.13
CA THR A 64 -3.11 -2.04 12.44
C THR A 64 -3.00 -3.27 13.32
N TYR A 65 -2.49 -3.07 14.52
CA TYR A 65 -2.22 -4.10 15.53
C TYR A 65 -3.12 -3.95 16.74
N TYR A 66 -3.34 -5.08 17.41
CA TYR A 66 -4.26 -5.24 18.50
C TYR A 66 -3.62 -6.01 19.66
N VAL A 67 -3.74 -5.49 20.88
CA VAL A 67 -3.34 -6.18 22.12
C VAL A 67 -4.61 -6.54 22.89
N PRO A 68 -4.93 -7.84 23.08
CA PRO A 68 -6.17 -8.24 23.74
C PRO A 68 -6.28 -7.76 25.19
N LEU A 69 -7.47 -7.30 25.54
CA LEU A 69 -7.85 -6.91 26.89
C LEU A 69 -8.95 -7.84 27.41
N THR A 70 -8.85 -8.27 28.66
CA THR A 70 -9.89 -9.07 29.31
C THR A 70 -10.24 -8.47 30.66
N LEU A 71 -11.52 -8.16 30.85
CA LEU A 71 -12.07 -7.81 32.15
C LEU A 71 -12.57 -9.09 32.84
N SER A 72 -12.26 -9.27 34.12
CA SER A 72 -12.60 -10.50 34.85
C SER A 72 -14.10 -10.72 35.03
N ASP A 73 -14.91 -9.67 34.83
CA ASP A 73 -16.38 -9.74 34.83
C ASP A 73 -16.95 -10.12 33.45
N GLY A 74 -16.10 -10.29 32.44
CA GLY A 74 -16.49 -10.63 31.06
C GLY A 74 -17.10 -9.48 30.28
N SER A 75 -17.04 -8.25 30.78
CA SER A 75 -17.50 -7.08 30.04
C SER A 75 -16.63 -6.80 28.82
N VAL A 76 -17.27 -6.33 27.75
CA VAL A 76 -16.65 -6.09 26.43
C VAL A 76 -16.99 -4.71 25.88
N LYS A 77 -17.30 -3.75 26.77
CA LYS A 77 -17.64 -2.37 26.39
C LYS A 77 -16.40 -1.50 26.49
N GLU A 78 -16.14 -0.72 25.45
CA GLU A 78 -15.03 0.24 25.40
C GLU A 78 -15.13 1.30 26.52
N ALA A 79 -16.35 1.68 26.90
CA ALA A 79 -16.62 2.60 28.01
C ALA A 79 -16.06 2.06 29.34
N ASP A 80 -16.12 0.74 29.58
CA ASP A 80 -15.58 0.14 30.80
C ASP A 80 -14.04 0.25 30.88
N ILE A 81 -13.36 0.42 29.73
CA ILE A 81 -11.92 0.74 29.69
C ILE A 81 -11.69 2.24 29.80
N THR A 82 -12.35 3.02 28.94
CA THR A 82 -12.09 4.45 28.80
C THR A 82 -12.59 5.28 29.98
N ASP A 83 -13.58 4.84 30.75
CA ASP A 83 -14.06 5.56 31.94
C ASP A 83 -13.16 5.34 33.16
N HIS A 84 -12.56 4.15 33.27
CA HIS A 84 -11.82 3.70 34.44
C HIS A 84 -10.30 3.78 34.28
N PHE A 85 -9.80 3.70 33.05
CA PHE A 85 -8.36 3.70 32.75
C PHE A 85 -7.97 4.85 31.83
N LYS A 86 -6.74 5.32 32.00
CA LYS A 86 -6.06 6.23 31.08
C LYS A 86 -4.93 5.46 30.41
N ILE A 87 -5.01 5.32 29.10
CA ILE A 87 -3.97 4.70 28.28
C ILE A 87 -3.09 5.82 27.74
N LEU A 88 -1.78 5.67 27.92
CA LEU A 88 -0.77 6.54 27.35
C LEU A 88 0.19 5.71 26.52
N SER A 89 0.69 6.33 25.46
CA SER A 89 1.77 5.81 24.63
C SER A 89 2.91 6.81 24.62
N ASP A 90 4.13 6.30 24.68
CA ASP A 90 5.33 7.07 24.43
C ASP A 90 6.14 6.34 23.36
N ILE A 91 6.64 7.09 22.38
CA ILE A 91 7.45 6.52 21.29
C ILE A 91 8.80 7.20 21.35
N GLY A 92 9.81 6.44 21.75
CA GLY A 92 11.20 6.90 21.78
C GLY A 92 11.79 6.89 20.38
N GLU A 93 11.99 5.69 19.84
CA GLU A 93 12.49 5.44 18.49
C GLU A 93 11.34 5.06 17.54
N GLY A 94 11.44 5.42 16.26
CA GLY A 94 10.40 5.10 15.27
C GLY A 94 9.13 5.95 15.36
N LYS A 95 9.15 7.12 16.04
CA LYS A 95 7.98 8.03 16.20
C LYS A 95 7.30 8.48 14.90
N GLY A 96 8.03 8.42 13.78
CA GLY A 96 7.46 8.68 12.46
C GLY A 96 6.66 7.50 11.88
N TYR A 97 6.79 6.29 12.41
CA TYR A 97 6.27 5.09 11.77
C TYR A 97 5.19 4.39 12.56
N ILE A 98 4.93 4.84 13.79
CA ILE A 98 3.93 4.28 14.68
C ILE A 98 2.99 5.38 15.12
N SER A 99 1.69 5.10 15.05
CA SER A 99 0.65 5.98 15.55
C SER A 99 0.89 6.24 17.05
N SER A 100 1.01 7.51 17.43
CA SER A 100 1.20 7.87 18.83
C SER A 100 -0.06 7.72 19.69
N GLU A 101 -1.22 7.43 19.10
CA GLU A 101 -2.50 7.33 19.82
C GLU A 101 -2.94 5.87 19.94
N ILE A 102 -2.69 5.27 21.10
CA ILE A 102 -3.25 3.95 21.44
C ILE A 102 -4.66 4.14 21.99
N THR A 103 -5.62 3.41 21.43
CA THR A 103 -7.04 3.49 21.82
C THR A 103 -7.60 2.12 22.20
N ALA A 104 -8.60 2.09 23.07
CA ALA A 104 -9.33 0.87 23.37
C ALA A 104 -10.50 0.69 22.40
N VAL A 105 -10.61 -0.48 21.79
CA VAL A 105 -11.66 -0.79 20.79
C VAL A 105 -12.29 -2.15 21.06
N ALA A 106 -13.54 -2.34 20.65
CA ALA A 106 -14.24 -3.61 20.67
C ALA A 106 -14.40 -4.15 19.24
N LYS A 107 -13.76 -5.29 18.96
CA LYS A 107 -13.87 -5.96 17.65
C LYS A 107 -14.77 -7.18 17.74
N ARG A 108 -15.49 -7.46 16.64
CA ARG A 108 -16.27 -8.69 16.51
C ARG A 108 -15.36 -9.81 16.02
N ILE A 109 -15.48 -10.99 16.62
CA ILE A 109 -14.60 -12.13 16.32
C ILE A 109 -15.43 -13.37 16.06
N LYS A 110 -15.14 -14.04 14.94
CA LYS A 110 -15.61 -15.39 14.59
C LYS A 110 -14.50 -16.38 14.92
N SER A 111 -14.76 -17.30 15.84
CA SER A 111 -13.83 -18.40 16.14
C SER A 111 -14.59 -19.68 16.43
N GLY A 112 -14.22 -20.78 15.75
CA GLY A 112 -14.82 -22.10 15.96
C GLY A 112 -16.34 -22.15 15.76
N GLY A 113 -16.88 -21.36 14.83
CA GLY A 113 -18.33 -21.28 14.55
C GLY A 113 -19.14 -20.46 15.55
N ARG A 114 -18.48 -19.78 16.50
CA ARG A 114 -19.11 -18.83 17.44
C ARG A 114 -18.71 -17.40 17.09
N GLN A 115 -19.64 -16.47 17.29
CA GLN A 115 -19.41 -15.04 17.09
C GLN A 115 -19.52 -14.32 18.44
N GLY A 116 -18.62 -13.38 18.69
CA GLY A 116 -18.61 -12.57 19.92
C GLY A 116 -17.91 -11.24 19.72
N LYS A 117 -17.89 -10.40 20.76
CA LYS A 117 -17.04 -9.20 20.83
C LYS A 117 -15.92 -9.43 21.82
N ALA A 118 -14.77 -8.82 21.59
CA ALA A 118 -13.66 -8.76 22.54
C ALA A 118 -13.02 -7.36 22.52
N LEU A 119 -12.34 -7.00 23.60
CA LEU A 119 -11.68 -5.71 23.78
C LEU A 119 -10.20 -5.80 23.41
N PHE A 120 -9.68 -4.71 22.85
CA PHE A 120 -8.30 -4.58 22.42
C PHE A 120 -7.77 -3.18 22.68
N LEU A 121 -6.46 -3.07 22.91
CA LEU A 121 -5.73 -1.84 22.58
C LEU A 121 -5.38 -1.88 21.09
N GLN A 122 -5.62 -0.79 20.38
CA GLN A 122 -5.32 -0.64 18.97
C GLN A 122 -4.21 0.40 18.78
N PHE A 123 -3.26 0.08 17.91
CA PHE A 123 -2.26 1.00 17.37
C PHE A 123 -1.97 0.63 15.92
N SER A 124 -1.42 1.55 15.14
CA SER A 124 -1.13 1.32 13.72
C SER A 124 0.27 1.79 13.37
N THR A 125 0.85 1.20 12.32
CA THR A 125 2.04 1.73 11.67
C THR A 125 1.65 2.62 10.50
N ASP A 126 2.39 3.71 10.28
CA ASP A 126 2.16 4.62 9.17
C ASP A 126 2.61 3.99 7.84
N ASP A 127 1.88 4.28 6.76
CA ASP A 127 2.39 4.09 5.40
C ASP A 127 3.40 5.20 5.08
N ARG A 128 4.69 4.88 5.20
CA ARG A 128 5.77 5.79 4.78
C ARG A 128 6.77 5.07 3.94
N PHE A 129 7.13 5.69 2.82
CA PHE A 129 8.25 5.22 2.01
C PHE A 129 9.49 5.02 2.88
N GLN A 130 9.91 3.77 2.98
CA GLN A 130 11.14 3.35 3.65
C GLN A 130 11.65 2.10 2.95
N MET A 131 12.94 2.11 2.60
CA MET A 131 13.61 0.98 1.95
C MET A 131 14.25 0.04 2.97
N GLU A 132 14.63 0.59 4.12
CA GLU A 132 15.28 -0.12 5.20
C GLU A 132 14.30 -0.24 6.35
N GLU A 133 14.41 -1.33 7.09
CA GLU A 133 13.73 -1.50 8.36
C GLU A 133 14.21 -0.45 9.37
N VAL A 134 13.29 0.12 10.14
CA VAL A 134 13.58 1.16 11.12
C VAL A 134 13.34 0.63 12.52
N ASP A 135 14.33 0.77 13.40
CA ASP A 135 14.16 0.43 14.82
C ASP A 135 13.06 1.29 15.45
N TYR A 136 12.26 0.66 16.31
CA TYR A 136 11.24 1.36 17.08
C TYR A 136 11.21 0.92 18.54
N GLU A 137 10.70 1.83 19.38
CA GLU A 137 10.38 1.54 20.77
C GLU A 137 9.09 2.26 21.16
N LEU A 138 8.05 1.48 21.46
CA LEU A 138 6.73 1.93 21.90
C LEU A 138 6.50 1.52 23.36
N GLY A 139 6.49 2.50 24.25
CA GLY A 139 6.01 2.34 25.62
C GLY A 139 4.49 2.47 25.70
N ILE A 140 3.84 1.54 26.40
CA ILE A 140 2.42 1.56 26.71
C ILE A 140 2.27 1.65 28.22
N THR A 141 1.54 2.64 28.70
CA THR A 141 1.22 2.77 30.12
C THR A 141 -0.29 2.85 30.33
N ILE A 142 -0.80 2.04 31.26
CA ILE A 142 -2.20 2.06 31.68
C ILE A 142 -2.26 2.49 33.14
N TYR A 143 -2.94 3.61 33.37
CA TYR A 143 -3.19 4.15 34.71
C TYR A 143 -4.64 3.95 35.09
N GLU A 144 -4.89 3.51 36.32
CA GLU A 144 -6.22 3.61 36.93
C GLU A 144 -6.56 5.09 37.19
N LYS A 145 -7.65 5.60 36.59
CA LYS A 145 -8.06 7.01 36.75
C LYS A 145 -8.51 7.32 38.17
N LYS A 146 -9.14 6.35 38.83
CA LYS A 146 -9.72 6.48 40.16
C LYS A 146 -9.56 5.17 40.93
N PRO A 147 -9.32 5.23 42.25
CA PRO A 147 -9.45 4.06 43.10
C PRO A 147 -10.91 3.65 43.17
N ASP A 148 -11.32 2.72 42.32
CA ASP A 148 -12.66 2.12 42.35
C ASP A 148 -12.57 0.59 42.33
N ARG A 149 -13.59 -0.08 41.79
CA ARG A 149 -13.62 -1.54 41.71
C ARG A 149 -12.73 -2.10 40.59
N TYR A 150 -12.22 -1.28 39.68
CA TYR A 150 -11.39 -1.71 38.55
C TYR A 150 -9.91 -1.62 38.91
N ALA A 151 -9.15 -2.65 38.55
CA ALA A 151 -7.71 -2.66 38.76
C ALA A 151 -6.98 -3.36 37.61
N VAL A 152 -5.77 -2.92 37.26
CA VAL A 152 -4.96 -3.62 36.26
C VAL A 152 -4.15 -4.73 36.91
N MET A 153 -4.25 -5.95 36.40
CA MET A 153 -3.52 -7.10 36.94
C MET A 153 -2.02 -6.96 36.67
N GLY A 154 -1.21 -7.08 37.72
CA GLY A 154 0.24 -6.93 37.64
C GLY A 154 0.72 -5.48 37.63
N ALA A 155 -0.16 -4.50 37.87
CA ALA A 155 0.25 -3.11 38.07
C ALA A 155 0.98 -2.91 39.40
N GLU A 156 2.03 -2.10 39.38
CA GLU A 156 2.70 -1.55 40.56
C GLU A 156 2.19 -0.12 40.76
N ASP A 157 1.78 0.23 42.00
CA ASP A 157 1.22 1.56 42.31
C ASP A 157 0.09 2.02 41.36
N ARG A 158 -0.71 1.07 40.84
CA ARG A 158 -1.82 1.27 39.87
C ARG A 158 -1.39 1.69 38.47
N ILE A 159 -0.13 1.44 38.16
CA ILE A 159 0.46 1.69 36.85
C ILE A 159 0.88 0.33 36.29
N TRP A 160 0.38 0.03 35.11
CA TRP A 160 0.88 -1.08 34.32
C TRP A 160 1.65 -0.54 33.12
N GLU A 161 2.83 -1.08 32.88
CA GLU A 161 3.73 -0.66 31.80
C GLU A 161 4.16 -1.87 30.97
N ALA A 162 4.25 -1.66 29.67
CA ALA A 162 4.91 -2.57 28.76
C ALA A 162 5.65 -1.78 27.69
N THR A 163 6.73 -2.38 27.19
CA THR A 163 7.48 -1.85 26.06
C THR A 163 7.39 -2.85 24.92
N LEU A 164 7.15 -2.34 23.73
CA LEU A 164 7.25 -3.05 22.47
C LEU A 164 8.42 -2.49 21.68
N SER A 165 9.29 -3.35 21.19
CA SER A 165 10.42 -2.96 20.35
C SER A 165 10.68 -3.98 19.24
N GLY A 166 11.45 -3.58 18.25
CA GLY A 166 11.77 -4.37 17.06
C GLY A 166 12.01 -3.44 15.89
N THR A 167 11.76 -3.93 14.69
CA THR A 167 11.82 -3.09 13.49
C THR A 167 10.43 -2.85 12.91
N VAL A 168 10.25 -1.72 12.24
CA VAL A 168 9.10 -1.45 11.39
C VAL A 168 9.57 -1.32 9.95
N GLY A 169 8.97 -2.09 9.05
CA GLY A 169 9.50 -2.28 7.71
C GLY A 169 8.45 -2.67 6.70
N TYR A 170 8.79 -2.45 5.43
CA TYR A 170 8.16 -3.16 4.33
C TYR A 170 8.90 -4.48 4.11
N GLY A 171 8.19 -5.53 3.73
CA GLY A 171 8.86 -6.75 3.31
C GLY A 171 9.64 -6.54 2.02
N THR A 172 10.64 -7.40 1.80
CA THR A 172 11.45 -7.39 0.57
C THR A 172 11.02 -8.51 -0.36
N ASP A 173 10.94 -8.21 -1.65
CA ASP A 173 10.82 -9.18 -2.74
C ASP A 173 12.08 -9.21 -3.60
N SER A 174 12.25 -10.29 -4.35
CA SER A 174 13.40 -10.51 -5.24
C SER A 174 12.94 -10.69 -6.68
N ALA A 175 13.30 -9.71 -7.51
CA ALA A 175 12.99 -9.71 -8.92
C ALA A 175 13.93 -10.66 -9.69
N GLY A 176 13.35 -11.75 -10.17
CA GLY A 176 13.94 -12.65 -11.16
C GLY A 176 13.54 -12.27 -12.59
N PHE A 177 13.61 -13.24 -13.52
CA PHE A 177 13.23 -13.03 -14.92
C PHE A 177 11.78 -12.56 -15.06
N TYR A 178 10.88 -13.21 -14.33
CA TYR A 178 9.48 -12.86 -14.19
C TYR A 178 9.14 -12.81 -12.70
N THR A 179 8.53 -11.73 -12.25
CA THR A 179 8.15 -11.54 -10.84
C THR A 179 6.82 -10.83 -10.75
N THR A 180 5.86 -11.43 -10.04
CA THR A 180 4.64 -10.73 -9.63
C THR A 180 4.92 -10.06 -8.30
N LEU A 181 4.84 -8.73 -8.31
CA LEU A 181 5.06 -7.90 -7.13
C LEU A 181 3.81 -7.90 -6.26
N VAL A 182 4.03 -7.91 -4.95
CA VAL A 182 2.96 -7.91 -3.96
C VAL A 182 3.05 -6.64 -3.12
N ASP A 183 1.94 -5.94 -2.92
CA ASP A 183 1.93 -4.61 -2.29
C ASP A 183 2.42 -4.59 -0.84
N GLU A 184 2.38 -5.72 -0.12
CA GLU A 184 2.95 -5.82 1.24
C GLU A 184 4.49 -5.95 1.23
N ARG A 185 5.09 -6.17 0.05
CA ARG A 185 6.55 -6.29 -0.15
C ARG A 185 7.07 -5.38 -1.26
N PRO A 186 6.85 -4.07 -1.16
CA PRO A 186 7.17 -3.13 -2.22
C PRO A 186 8.68 -2.90 -2.38
N VAL A 187 9.52 -3.34 -1.44
CA VAL A 187 10.97 -3.23 -1.57
C VAL A 187 11.47 -4.35 -2.47
N VAL A 188 11.94 -4.01 -3.68
CA VAL A 188 12.37 -4.97 -4.69
C VAL A 188 13.88 -4.94 -4.84
N THR A 189 14.50 -6.09 -4.57
CA THR A 189 15.91 -6.40 -4.88
C THR A 189 15.99 -7.07 -6.26
N PHE A 190 17.07 -6.88 -6.99
CA PHE A 190 17.21 -7.41 -8.36
C PHE A 190 18.35 -8.41 -8.46
N ASP A 191 18.12 -9.54 -9.14
CA ASP A 191 19.18 -10.50 -9.47
C ASP A 191 20.21 -9.84 -10.41
N GLU A 192 21.46 -9.76 -9.98
CA GLU A 192 22.54 -9.03 -10.66
C GLU A 192 22.92 -9.60 -12.04
N ASP A 193 22.59 -10.87 -12.30
CA ASP A 193 23.01 -11.59 -13.51
C ASP A 193 21.98 -11.53 -14.67
N LEU A 194 20.83 -10.89 -14.45
CA LEU A 194 19.77 -10.84 -15.45
C LEU A 194 19.94 -9.69 -16.45
N LYS A 195 19.63 -10.00 -17.72
CA LYS A 195 19.66 -9.04 -18.83
C LYS A 195 18.36 -8.26 -18.97
N GLU A 196 17.27 -8.79 -18.44
CA GLU A 196 15.93 -8.23 -18.47
C GLU A 196 15.13 -8.76 -17.27
N TYR A 197 14.16 -7.96 -16.85
CA TYR A 197 13.20 -8.29 -15.79
C TYR A 197 11.82 -7.94 -16.30
N GLU A 198 10.88 -8.85 -16.09
CA GLU A 198 9.45 -8.65 -16.29
C GLU A 198 8.79 -8.56 -14.91
N LEU A 199 8.25 -7.38 -14.60
CA LEU A 199 7.62 -7.07 -13.33
C LEU A 199 6.11 -6.95 -13.55
N SER A 200 5.33 -7.89 -13.01
CA SER A 200 3.88 -7.86 -13.03
C SER A 200 3.37 -7.21 -11.75
N PHE A 201 2.53 -6.20 -11.90
CA PHE A 201 1.75 -5.58 -10.83
C PHE A 201 0.34 -6.17 -10.90
N ASP A 202 0.27 -7.46 -10.58
CA ASP A 202 -0.93 -8.29 -10.77
C ASP A 202 -1.44 -8.22 -12.24
N ASP A 203 -2.74 -8.11 -12.45
CA ASP A 203 -3.40 -7.97 -13.75
C ASP A 203 -3.50 -6.50 -14.22
N LYS A 204 -2.87 -5.56 -13.50
CA LYS A 204 -3.07 -4.10 -13.72
C LYS A 204 -2.00 -3.46 -14.59
N ALA A 205 -0.77 -3.95 -14.52
CA ALA A 205 0.32 -3.44 -15.33
C ALA A 205 1.48 -4.45 -15.41
N VAL A 206 2.21 -4.44 -16.52
CA VAL A 206 3.46 -5.20 -16.67
C VAL A 206 4.57 -4.24 -17.11
N PHE A 207 5.73 -4.34 -16.47
CA PHE A 207 6.91 -3.56 -16.85
C PHE A 207 8.08 -4.46 -17.23
N LEU A 208 8.45 -4.42 -18.50
CA LEU A 208 9.62 -5.10 -19.03
C LEU A 208 10.80 -4.13 -19.11
N VAL A 209 11.86 -4.37 -18.32
CA VAL A 209 13.01 -3.47 -18.23
C VAL A 209 14.34 -4.20 -18.37
N GLY A 210 15.26 -3.60 -19.13
CA GLY A 210 16.59 -4.16 -19.31
C GLY A 210 17.46 -4.06 -18.05
N GLY A 211 18.12 -5.16 -17.70
CA GLY A 211 19.10 -5.25 -16.64
C GLY A 211 20.55 -4.94 -17.06
N PRO A 212 21.50 -5.10 -16.14
CA PRO A 212 21.28 -5.35 -14.70
C PRO A 212 20.78 -4.09 -13.98
N GLN A 213 19.97 -4.27 -12.94
CA GLN A 213 19.72 -3.24 -11.94
C GLN A 213 20.70 -3.41 -10.78
N ASN A 214 21.18 -2.31 -10.21
CA ASN A 214 22.21 -2.32 -9.17
C ASN A 214 21.78 -1.54 -7.92
N ARG A 215 20.48 -1.30 -7.79
CA ARG A 215 19.87 -0.60 -6.67
C ARG A 215 18.52 -1.23 -6.41
N ASP A 216 18.15 -1.28 -5.14
CA ASP A 216 16.82 -1.67 -4.75
C ASP A 216 15.84 -0.52 -5.03
N LEU A 217 14.63 -0.89 -5.44
CA LEU A 217 13.56 0.04 -5.77
C LEU A 217 12.35 -0.24 -4.88
N PHE A 218 11.58 0.79 -4.59
CA PHE A 218 10.26 0.64 -4.00
C PHE A 218 9.24 0.65 -5.14
N LEU A 219 8.50 -0.45 -5.30
CA LEU A 219 7.56 -0.66 -6.38
C LEU A 219 6.25 -1.15 -5.76
N ARG A 220 5.27 -0.25 -5.64
CA ARG A 220 3.91 -0.55 -5.19
C ARG A 220 2.91 0.06 -6.17
N LEU A 221 1.79 -0.60 -6.39
CA LEU A 221 0.71 -0.06 -7.20
C LEU A 221 -0.53 0.18 -6.35
N ASP A 222 -1.01 1.41 -6.32
CA ASP A 222 -2.30 1.76 -5.74
C ASP A 222 -3.32 1.90 -6.90
N ASP A 223 -4.48 1.26 -6.79
CA ASP A 223 -5.50 1.21 -7.85
C ASP A 223 -6.80 1.97 -7.52
N GLY A 224 -6.87 2.56 -6.33
CA GLY A 224 -7.97 3.40 -5.90
C GLY A 224 -8.04 4.71 -6.66
N VAL A 225 -9.18 4.98 -7.32
CA VAL A 225 -9.40 6.27 -7.97
C VAL A 225 -9.42 7.38 -6.91
N PRO A 226 -8.66 8.47 -7.09
CA PRO A 226 -8.68 9.58 -6.16
C PRO A 226 -10.10 10.16 -5.98
N ALA A 227 -10.60 10.22 -4.74
CA ALA A 227 -11.96 10.67 -4.44
C ALA A 227 -12.31 12.05 -5.04
N ALA A 228 -11.33 12.95 -5.17
CA ALA A 228 -11.53 14.25 -5.81
C ALA A 228 -11.83 14.16 -7.32
N LEU A 229 -11.33 13.13 -8.00
CA LEU A 229 -11.68 12.85 -9.39
C LEU A 229 -13.08 12.23 -9.49
N GLU A 230 -13.40 11.27 -8.61
CA GLU A 230 -14.75 10.68 -8.55
C GLU A 230 -15.83 11.74 -8.29
N GLU A 231 -15.59 12.68 -7.38
CA GLU A 231 -16.53 13.78 -7.11
C GLU A 231 -16.69 14.72 -8.31
N LYS A 232 -15.60 14.96 -9.05
CA LYS A 232 -15.59 15.88 -10.20
C LYS A 232 -16.20 15.25 -11.46
N TYR A 233 -16.02 13.94 -11.64
CA TYR A 233 -16.49 13.18 -12.80
C TYR A 233 -17.27 11.92 -12.36
N PRO A 234 -18.42 12.09 -11.68
CA PRO A 234 -19.15 10.97 -11.07
C PRO A 234 -19.79 10.00 -12.07
N GLU A 235 -19.92 10.41 -13.33
CA GLU A 235 -20.51 9.61 -14.41
C GLU A 235 -19.45 8.91 -15.28
N ALA A 236 -18.15 9.17 -15.04
CA ALA A 236 -17.07 8.55 -15.80
C ALA A 236 -16.65 7.25 -15.13
N ASP A 237 -16.51 6.18 -15.92
CA ASP A 237 -15.83 4.97 -15.46
C ASP A 237 -14.33 5.21 -15.53
N MET A 238 -13.65 5.02 -14.40
CA MET A 238 -12.24 5.36 -14.21
C MET A 238 -11.50 4.20 -13.57
N THR A 239 -10.31 3.91 -14.11
CA THR A 239 -9.35 2.99 -13.51
C THR A 239 -8.08 3.77 -13.18
N ALA A 240 -7.56 3.62 -11.97
CA ALA A 240 -6.32 4.23 -11.55
C ALA A 240 -5.16 3.22 -11.55
N VAL A 241 -4.00 3.66 -12.01
CA VAL A 241 -2.75 2.92 -12.00
C VAL A 241 -1.68 3.85 -11.42
N LEU A 242 -1.59 3.87 -10.09
CA LEU A 242 -0.80 4.85 -9.33
C LEU A 242 0.41 4.16 -8.70
N PHE A 243 1.59 4.36 -9.27
CA PHE A 243 2.83 3.79 -8.73
C PHE A 243 3.37 4.63 -7.58
N ALA A 244 3.43 4.04 -6.39
CA ALA A 244 3.95 4.68 -5.19
C ALA A 244 5.45 4.44 -4.99
N GLY A 245 6.12 5.36 -4.28
CA GLY A 245 7.54 5.25 -3.94
C GLY A 245 8.53 5.43 -5.10
N ASN A 246 8.08 5.94 -6.26
CA ASN A 246 8.87 6.04 -7.50
C ASN A 246 10.04 7.05 -7.50
N ASN A 247 10.55 7.48 -6.34
CA ASN A 247 11.58 8.54 -6.25
C ASN A 247 12.91 8.18 -6.94
N LYS A 248 13.07 6.93 -7.37
CA LYS A 248 14.23 6.42 -8.10
C LYS A 248 13.82 5.92 -9.47
N THR A 249 14.58 6.36 -10.47
CA THR A 249 14.42 5.92 -11.86
C THR A 249 15.11 4.58 -12.10
N PHE A 250 14.53 3.76 -12.98
CA PHE A 250 15.24 2.63 -13.57
C PHE A 250 16.44 3.14 -14.37
N ARG A 251 17.49 2.31 -14.47
CA ARG A 251 18.72 2.70 -15.18
C ARG A 251 18.51 2.81 -16.70
N LYS A 252 17.64 1.98 -17.25
CA LYS A 252 17.28 1.92 -18.67
C LYS A 252 15.79 2.17 -18.80
N SER A 253 15.38 2.70 -19.96
CA SER A 253 13.98 2.70 -20.33
C SER A 253 13.52 1.26 -20.58
N GLY A 254 12.37 0.92 -20.03
CA GLY A 254 11.62 -0.29 -20.30
C GLY A 254 10.33 0.02 -21.06
N ILE A 255 9.51 -1.01 -21.19
CA ILE A 255 8.17 -0.95 -21.76
C ILE A 255 7.17 -1.26 -20.65
N LEU A 256 6.32 -0.29 -20.33
CA LEU A 256 5.19 -0.44 -19.44
C LEU A 256 3.95 -0.72 -20.29
N THR A 257 3.27 -1.82 -20.00
CA THR A 257 1.96 -2.13 -20.57
C THR A 257 0.89 -2.01 -19.50
N ILE A 258 -0.24 -1.38 -19.86
CA ILE A 258 -1.39 -1.18 -18.97
C ILE A 258 -2.64 -1.67 -19.72
N PRO A 259 -3.24 -2.80 -19.32
CA PRO A 259 -4.48 -3.30 -19.92
C PRO A 259 -5.61 -2.27 -19.80
N ALA A 260 -6.34 -2.05 -20.89
CA ALA A 260 -7.45 -1.11 -20.95
C ALA A 260 -8.41 -1.49 -22.08
N GLU A 261 -9.60 -1.98 -21.72
CA GLU A 261 -10.60 -2.42 -22.70
C GLU A 261 -11.04 -1.27 -23.62
N MET A 262 -11.26 -1.57 -24.91
CA MET A 262 -11.78 -0.56 -25.84
C MET A 262 -13.21 -0.17 -25.47
N ILE A 263 -13.49 1.12 -25.60
CA ILE A 263 -14.78 1.75 -25.31
C ILE A 263 -15.58 2.05 -26.58
N GLU A 264 -16.88 2.26 -26.46
CA GLU A 264 -17.71 2.72 -27.58
C GLU A 264 -17.57 4.24 -27.75
N GLY A 265 -16.97 4.66 -28.86
CA GLY A 265 -16.82 6.06 -29.21
C GLY A 265 -18.14 6.72 -29.61
N LYS A 266 -18.13 8.05 -29.70
CA LYS A 266 -19.30 8.87 -30.08
C LYS A 266 -19.89 8.52 -31.45
N ASP A 267 -19.11 7.88 -32.32
CA ASP A 267 -19.51 7.42 -33.65
C ASP A 267 -20.00 5.95 -33.66
N GLY A 268 -20.12 5.30 -32.49
CA GLY A 268 -20.56 3.92 -32.32
C GLY A 268 -19.49 2.88 -32.68
N ARG A 269 -18.23 3.30 -32.86
CA ARG A 269 -17.10 2.39 -33.11
C ARG A 269 -16.34 2.13 -31.81
N ARG A 270 -15.78 0.93 -31.67
CA ARG A 270 -14.82 0.68 -30.60
C ARG A 270 -13.58 1.55 -30.84
N THR A 271 -13.15 2.27 -29.82
CA THR A 271 -11.95 3.11 -29.84
C THR A 271 -11.19 2.93 -28.53
N ALA A 272 -9.92 3.32 -28.52
CA ALA A 272 -9.12 3.33 -27.31
C ALA A 272 -9.79 4.21 -26.23
N PRO A 273 -9.71 3.82 -24.95
CA PRO A 273 -10.08 4.71 -23.85
C PRO A 273 -9.09 5.89 -23.75
N TYR A 274 -9.36 6.82 -22.83
CA TYR A 274 -8.51 8.00 -22.62
C TYR A 274 -7.49 7.75 -21.52
N LEU A 275 -6.19 7.90 -21.82
CA LEU A 275 -5.12 7.80 -20.82
C LEU A 275 -4.56 9.17 -20.42
N TYR A 276 -4.56 9.45 -19.12
CA TYR A 276 -4.04 10.67 -18.50
C TYR A 276 -2.88 10.36 -17.56
N SER A 277 -1.92 11.28 -17.46
CA SER A 277 -1.00 11.33 -16.33
C SER A 277 -1.68 11.97 -15.12
N TYR A 278 -1.31 11.57 -13.90
CA TYR A 278 -1.89 12.13 -12.67
C TYR A 278 -0.83 12.54 -11.65
N GLU A 279 -0.66 13.84 -11.47
CA GLU A 279 0.33 14.39 -10.53
C GLU A 279 -0.29 15.54 -9.73
N ASP A 280 -0.06 15.55 -8.41
CA ASP A 280 -0.53 16.60 -7.49
C ASP A 280 -2.02 16.95 -7.64
N GLY A 281 -2.88 15.95 -7.82
CA GLY A 281 -4.31 16.14 -7.97
C GLY A 281 -4.76 16.63 -9.34
N LYS A 282 -3.88 16.62 -10.35
CA LYS A 282 -4.16 17.14 -11.69
C LYS A 282 -3.92 16.09 -12.76
N LEU A 283 -4.83 16.07 -13.73
CA LEU A 283 -4.71 15.27 -14.95
C LEU A 283 -3.86 16.02 -15.98
N GLY A 284 -2.96 15.30 -16.64
CA GLY A 284 -2.15 15.77 -17.76
C GLY A 284 -2.15 14.82 -18.94
N GLU A 285 -1.56 15.26 -20.05
CA GLU A 285 -1.34 14.42 -21.23
C GLU A 285 -0.20 13.41 -20.97
N VAL A 286 -0.28 12.23 -21.57
CA VAL A 286 0.81 11.24 -21.62
C VAL A 286 1.45 11.32 -23.00
N LYS A 287 2.78 11.48 -23.08
CA LYS A 287 3.50 11.59 -24.35
C LYS A 287 4.16 10.27 -24.71
N GLY A 288 4.31 10.01 -26.01
CA GLY A 288 5.00 8.80 -26.48
C GLY A 288 4.35 7.50 -25.98
N VAL A 289 3.02 7.53 -25.79
CA VAL A 289 2.19 6.36 -25.53
C VAL A 289 1.49 5.95 -26.82
N SER A 290 1.26 4.66 -26.95
CA SER A 290 0.53 4.07 -28.05
C SER A 290 -0.48 3.04 -27.52
N TYR A 291 -1.56 2.78 -28.24
CA TYR A 291 -2.58 1.80 -27.83
C TYR A 291 -2.59 0.62 -28.81
N ASP A 292 -2.42 -0.60 -28.32
CA ASP A 292 -2.54 -1.84 -29.09
C ASP A 292 -3.99 -2.33 -29.03
N ASP A 293 -4.69 -2.27 -30.17
CA ASP A 293 -6.11 -2.61 -30.29
C ASP A 293 -6.37 -4.13 -30.29
N VAL A 294 -5.35 -4.95 -30.56
CA VAL A 294 -5.43 -6.41 -30.55
C VAL A 294 -5.25 -6.94 -29.14
N ALA A 295 -4.28 -6.38 -28.40
CA ALA A 295 -4.03 -6.74 -27.01
C ALA A 295 -4.92 -5.97 -26.01
N GLU A 296 -5.60 -4.91 -26.48
CA GLU A 296 -6.39 -3.98 -25.66
C GLU A 296 -5.57 -3.38 -24.48
N GLU A 297 -4.40 -2.81 -24.80
CA GLU A 297 -3.48 -2.24 -23.80
C GLU A 297 -2.77 -0.96 -24.26
N PHE A 298 -2.44 -0.09 -23.30
CA PHE A 298 -1.51 1.02 -23.54
C PHE A 298 -0.07 0.56 -23.40
N VAL A 299 0.78 1.01 -24.32
CA VAL A 299 2.22 0.74 -24.34
C VAL A 299 2.98 2.05 -24.16
N ILE A 300 3.79 2.12 -23.11
CA ILE A 300 4.52 3.33 -22.68
C ILE A 300 6.00 3.00 -22.53
N LYS A 301 6.86 3.69 -23.28
CA LYS A 301 8.32 3.59 -23.10
C LYS A 301 8.79 4.56 -22.03
N THR A 302 9.22 4.02 -20.90
CA THR A 302 9.62 4.85 -19.75
C THR A 302 10.73 4.21 -18.92
N ASN A 303 11.54 5.04 -18.26
CA ASN A 303 12.47 4.61 -17.21
C ASN A 303 11.97 4.99 -15.80
N ILE A 304 10.76 5.52 -15.70
CA ILE A 304 10.08 5.89 -14.45
C ILE A 304 8.62 5.47 -14.56
N LEU A 305 8.14 4.71 -13.58
CA LEU A 305 6.72 4.36 -13.52
C LEU A 305 5.95 5.58 -13.00
N GLY A 306 5.21 6.25 -13.89
CA GLY A 306 4.39 7.41 -13.55
C GLY A 306 3.02 6.99 -13.01
N ASN A 307 2.17 7.96 -12.66
CA ASN A 307 0.79 7.69 -12.24
C ASN A 307 -0.16 7.95 -13.39
N TYR A 308 -1.13 7.05 -13.59
CA TYR A 308 -2.03 7.08 -14.72
C TYR A 308 -3.49 6.93 -14.30
N ILE A 309 -4.37 7.63 -15.04
CA ILE A 309 -5.82 7.48 -14.95
C ILE A 309 -6.33 7.12 -16.34
N ILE A 310 -7.05 6.01 -16.42
CA ILE A 310 -7.78 5.60 -17.63
C ILE A 310 -9.24 5.98 -17.43
N SER A 311 -9.87 6.55 -18.46
CA SER A 311 -11.29 6.86 -18.42
C SER A 311 -12.00 6.48 -19.71
N ASP A 312 -13.26 6.08 -19.58
CA ASP A 312 -14.18 5.85 -20.69
C ASP A 312 -14.66 7.14 -21.38
N THR A 313 -14.48 8.28 -20.70
CA THR A 313 -14.93 9.59 -21.15
C THR A 313 -13.78 10.57 -21.12
N GLU A 314 -13.79 11.51 -22.07
CA GLU A 314 -12.80 12.58 -22.11
C GLU A 314 -12.92 13.49 -20.86
N LEU A 315 -11.89 13.50 -20.04
CA LEU A 315 -11.75 14.33 -18.84
C LEU A 315 -10.98 15.62 -19.15
N ALA A 316 -11.33 16.70 -18.45
CA ALA A 316 -10.62 17.97 -18.60
C ALA A 316 -9.24 17.92 -17.91
N THR A 317 -8.18 18.25 -18.67
CA THR A 317 -6.80 18.33 -18.20
C THR A 317 -6.46 19.68 -17.57
N GLY A 318 -5.53 19.64 -16.61
CA GLY A 318 -4.79 20.81 -16.13
C GLY A 318 -3.40 20.84 -16.77
N VAL A 319 -2.73 21.99 -16.75
CA VAL A 319 -1.33 22.05 -17.19
C VAL A 319 -0.46 21.31 -16.15
N VAL A 320 0.01 20.12 -16.50
CA VAL A 320 0.99 19.32 -15.77
C VAL A 320 2.16 19.02 -16.71
N GLN A 321 3.40 19.19 -16.24
CA GLN A 321 4.60 18.81 -16.98
C GLN A 321 5.22 17.58 -16.34
N GLN A 322 5.16 16.44 -17.03
CA GLN A 322 5.77 15.19 -16.57
C GLN A 322 7.31 15.22 -16.59
N PRO A 323 7.97 14.33 -15.81
CA PRO A 323 9.38 13.99 -16.04
C PRO A 323 9.60 13.42 -17.45
N VAL A 324 10.84 13.53 -17.95
CA VAL A 324 11.21 13.27 -19.34
C VAL A 324 10.90 11.82 -19.74
N GLN A 325 9.79 11.59 -20.43
CA GLN A 325 9.54 10.37 -21.18
C GLN A 325 10.46 10.34 -22.40
N THR A 326 11.02 9.16 -22.68
CA THR A 326 11.79 8.98 -23.91
C THR A 326 10.79 8.75 -25.04
N PRO A 327 10.86 9.50 -26.15
CA PRO A 327 10.05 9.19 -27.32
C PRO A 327 10.19 7.69 -27.67
N LEU A 328 9.07 7.06 -28.05
CA LEU A 328 9.15 5.82 -28.81
C LEU A 328 10.02 6.11 -30.05
N ASP A 329 10.95 5.21 -30.35
CA ASP A 329 11.72 5.35 -31.59
C ASP A 329 10.75 5.09 -32.74
N ASP A 330 10.73 5.94 -33.79
CA ASP A 330 9.82 5.84 -34.95
C ASP A 330 9.82 4.46 -35.63
N ASP A 331 10.85 3.65 -35.38
CA ASP A 331 11.06 2.33 -35.99
C ASP A 331 10.38 1.16 -35.21
N TRP A 332 9.74 1.41 -34.06
CA TRP A 332 9.02 0.38 -33.28
C TRP A 332 7.58 0.82 -32.97
N ILE A 333 6.73 0.82 -34.00
CA ILE A 333 5.28 0.86 -33.84
C ILE A 333 4.77 -0.51 -34.32
N PRO A 334 4.20 -1.36 -33.45
CA PRO A 334 3.52 -2.57 -33.89
C PRO A 334 2.43 -2.24 -34.92
N GLU A 335 2.24 -3.07 -35.94
CA GLU A 335 1.14 -2.88 -36.89
C GLU A 335 -0.21 -3.02 -36.15
N GLY A 336 -1.11 -2.04 -36.27
CA GLY A 336 -2.41 -2.00 -35.56
C GLY A 336 -2.51 -0.94 -34.46
N VAL A 337 -1.42 -0.25 -34.15
CA VAL A 337 -1.36 0.64 -32.98
C VAL A 337 -1.89 2.05 -33.29
N GLU A 338 -2.90 2.48 -32.54
CA GLU A 338 -3.49 3.83 -32.63
C GLU A 338 -2.82 4.78 -31.62
N PRO A 339 -2.70 6.10 -31.94
CA PRO A 339 -2.26 7.08 -30.97
C PRO A 339 -3.29 7.23 -29.84
N ASN A 340 -2.83 7.51 -28.63
CA ASN A 340 -3.72 7.84 -27.51
C ASN A 340 -4.71 8.94 -27.93
N PRO A 341 -6.03 8.76 -27.71
CA PRO A 341 -7.01 9.81 -27.98
C PRO A 341 -6.59 11.12 -27.33
N ASN A 342 -6.75 12.23 -28.06
CA ASN A 342 -6.21 13.53 -27.65
C ASN A 342 -6.80 13.95 -26.29
N THR A 343 -5.97 13.92 -25.24
CA THR A 343 -6.37 14.24 -23.85
C THR A 343 -6.19 15.72 -23.52
N GLY A 344 -5.76 16.56 -24.47
CA GLY A 344 -5.72 18.02 -24.32
C GLY A 344 -5.29 18.73 -25.60
N ASP A 345 -6.15 19.62 -26.11
CA ASP A 345 -5.89 20.41 -27.32
C ASP A 345 -4.64 21.30 -27.22
N VAL A 346 -3.62 21.00 -28.04
CA VAL A 346 -2.93 22.04 -28.84
C VAL A 346 -2.86 21.56 -30.28
N VAL A 347 -3.76 22.10 -31.11
CA VAL A 347 -3.68 22.06 -32.56
C VAL A 347 -2.33 22.67 -33.00
N TRP A 348 -1.38 21.83 -33.41
CA TRP A 348 -0.37 22.24 -34.39
C TRP A 348 -0.94 21.94 -35.77
N PRO A 349 -1.13 22.93 -36.66
CA PRO A 349 -1.73 22.69 -37.95
C PRO A 349 -0.83 21.74 -38.75
N ALA A 350 -1.36 20.58 -39.09
CA ALA A 350 -0.86 19.75 -40.17
C ALA A 350 -0.86 20.59 -41.46
N GLY A 351 0.34 20.96 -41.93
CA GLY A 351 0.49 21.78 -43.12
C GLY A 351 1.93 21.85 -43.60
N LEU A 352 2.21 21.08 -44.66
CA LEU A 352 3.41 21.04 -45.50
C LEU A 352 4.64 20.23 -45.02
N VAL A 353 4.67 18.95 -45.43
CA VAL A 353 5.77 18.52 -46.32
C VAL A 353 5.12 17.89 -47.55
N ALA A 354 5.12 18.66 -48.63
CA ALA A 354 4.70 18.21 -49.94
C ALA A 354 5.66 17.14 -50.48
N LEU A 355 5.09 16.08 -51.05
CA LEU A 355 5.69 15.20 -52.03
C LEU A 355 6.43 16.00 -53.12
N LEU A 356 7.70 15.66 -53.37
CA LEU A 356 8.28 15.70 -54.72
C LEU A 356 9.19 14.48 -54.96
N PRO A 357 9.22 13.93 -56.19
CA PRO A 357 9.75 12.60 -56.48
C PRO A 357 11.24 12.61 -56.88
N CYS A 358 11.78 11.39 -56.94
CA CYS A 358 13.08 10.98 -57.47
C CYS A 358 13.69 11.85 -58.59
N ALA A 359 14.97 12.18 -58.45
CA ALA A 359 15.95 12.09 -59.54
C ALA A 359 17.38 12.03 -58.97
N ALA A 360 18.04 10.88 -59.19
CA ALA A 360 19.48 10.74 -59.15
C ALA A 360 20.14 11.68 -60.17
N VAL A 361 21.34 12.22 -59.89
CA VAL A 361 22.45 12.44 -60.84
C VAL A 361 23.70 12.89 -60.05
N LEU A 362 24.69 11.99 -60.04
CA LEU A 362 26.15 12.19 -60.20
C LEU A 362 26.91 13.34 -59.51
N LEU A 363 27.84 12.91 -58.64
CA LEU A 363 29.22 13.40 -58.47
C LEU A 363 29.84 14.05 -59.76
N PRO A 364 30.77 15.03 -59.67
CA PRO A 364 32.12 14.72 -59.16
C PRO A 364 32.92 15.82 -58.43
N HIS A 365 33.98 15.33 -57.78
CA HIS A 365 35.22 15.97 -57.35
C HIS A 365 35.71 17.18 -58.18
N LYS A 366 36.24 18.17 -57.45
CA LYS A 366 37.57 18.85 -57.55
C LYS A 366 37.40 20.24 -56.92
N LYS A 367 38.30 20.76 -56.06
CA LYS A 367 39.75 20.66 -55.95
C LYS A 367 40.18 20.69 -54.49
#